data_AF-A0A954LG09-F1
#
_entry.id   AF-A0A954LG09-F1
#
_cell.length_a   1.000
_cell.length_b   1.000
_cell.length_c   1.000
_cell.angle_alpha   90.00
_cell.angle_beta   90.00
_cell.angle_gamma   90.00
#
_symmetry.space_group_name_H-M   'P 1'
#
loop_
_entity.id
_entity.type
_entity.pdbx_description
1 polymer ?
#
loop_
_entity_poly.entity_id
_entity_poly.type
_entity_poly.pdbx_seq_one_letter_code
_entity_poly.pdbx_strand_id
1 'polypeptide(L)'
;MSSQDEILQACEALLGYQFSDRALLRRCLTHSSSADTRLDSNERLEFLGDSILGLVVCEYLFLEYPQQREGQLTQMKSQIVSRQTCARVAAPLQLRDLIFVGKGLMSIPDSILAAAVESLIAGIYLDGGLDAARDFVLRIFASELKQCHVLEAEN
;
A
#
# COMPACT_ATOMS: atom_id res chain seq x y z
N MET A 1 -11.90 -10.52 21.51
CA MET A 1 -11.94 -10.70 20.05
C MET A 1 -12.67 -9.48 19.53
N SER A 2 -11.99 -8.57 18.84
CA SER A 2 -12.67 -7.44 18.21
C SER A 2 -13.63 -7.98 17.15
N SER A 3 -14.82 -7.40 17.06
CA SER A 3 -15.74 -7.72 15.98
C SER A 3 -15.09 -7.38 14.64
N GLN A 4 -15.41 -8.13 13.58
CA GLN A 4 -14.93 -7.82 12.23
C GLN A 4 -15.22 -6.36 11.87
N ASP A 5 -16.39 -5.85 12.25
CA ASP A 5 -16.79 -4.46 11.97
C ASP A 5 -15.92 -3.42 12.68
N GLU A 6 -15.40 -3.74 13.86
CA GLU A 6 -14.50 -2.85 14.61
C GLU A 6 -13.14 -2.76 13.91
N ILE A 7 -12.64 -3.88 13.37
CA ILE A 7 -11.39 -3.91 12.59
C ILE A 7 -11.53 -3.06 11.33
N LEU A 8 -12.63 -3.24 10.59
CA LEU A 8 -12.88 -2.46 9.37
C LEU A 8 -13.00 -0.96 9.70
N GLN A 9 -13.69 -0.61 10.78
CA GLN A 9 -13.86 0.78 11.20
C GLN A 9 -12.53 1.42 11.62
N ALA A 10 -11.71 0.68 12.37
CA ALA A 10 -10.38 1.13 12.77
C ALA A 10 -9.48 1.33 11.54
N CYS A 11 -9.56 0.43 10.56
CA CYS A 11 -8.83 0.56 9.32
C CYS A 11 -9.25 1.84 8.57
N GLU A 12 -10.54 2.07 8.33
CA GLU A 12 -11.04 3.28 7.66
C GLU A 12 -10.57 4.57 8.35
N ALA A 13 -10.55 4.58 9.69
CA ALA A 13 -10.04 5.72 10.46
C ALA A 13 -8.54 5.97 10.25
N LEU A 14 -7.71 4.92 10.22
CA LEU A 14 -6.27 5.03 9.98
C LEU A 14 -5.96 5.37 8.52
N LEU A 15 -6.77 4.85 7.60
CA LEU A 15 -6.69 5.18 6.19
C LEU A 15 -7.13 6.61 5.92
N GLY A 16 -7.97 7.22 6.75
CA GLY A 16 -8.61 8.51 6.44
C GLY A 16 -9.51 8.43 5.20
N TYR A 17 -10.06 7.24 4.92
CA TYR A 17 -10.91 6.95 3.77
C TYR A 17 -12.04 6.02 4.22
N GLN A 18 -13.28 6.36 3.88
CA GLN A 18 -14.46 5.54 4.18
C GLN A 18 -14.86 4.79 2.91
N PHE A 19 -14.92 3.46 3.00
CA PHE A 19 -15.28 2.63 1.85
C PHE A 19 -16.78 2.64 1.63
N SER A 20 -17.20 2.82 0.38
CA SER A 20 -18.58 2.59 -0.02
C SER A 20 -18.92 1.10 0.01
N ASP A 21 -17.97 0.24 -0.41
CA ASP A 21 -18.03 -1.21 -0.29
C ASP A 21 -17.10 -1.75 0.81
N ARG A 22 -17.65 -2.02 2.00
CA ARG A 22 -16.87 -2.62 3.11
C ARG A 22 -16.45 -4.07 2.84
N ALA A 23 -17.10 -4.78 1.92
CA ALA A 23 -16.66 -6.12 1.53
C ALA A 23 -15.35 -6.05 0.72
N LEU A 24 -15.16 -5.00 -0.08
CA LEU A 24 -13.89 -4.71 -0.75
C LEU A 24 -12.78 -4.42 0.27
N LEU A 25 -13.02 -3.58 1.28
CA LEU A 25 -12.05 -3.34 2.36
C LEU A 25 -11.66 -4.64 3.08
N ARG A 26 -12.66 -5.46 3.44
CA ARG A 26 -12.40 -6.77 4.06
C ARG A 26 -11.49 -7.63 3.19
N ARG A 27 -11.72 -7.66 1.87
CA ARG A 27 -10.87 -8.42 0.94
C ARG A 27 -9.45 -7.86 0.90
N CYS A 28 -9.26 -6.54 0.99
CA CYS A 28 -7.92 -5.93 1.05
C CYS A 28 -7.10 -6.43 2.26
N LEU A 29 -7.79 -6.67 3.37
CA LEU A 29 -7.20 -7.15 4.62
C LEU A 29 -7.14 -8.68 4.75
N THR A 30 -7.64 -9.44 3.78
CA THR A 30 -7.69 -10.91 3.85
C THR A 30 -6.45 -11.52 3.22
N HIS A 31 -5.53 -12.02 4.05
CA HIS A 31 -4.39 -12.80 3.55
C HIS A 31 -4.83 -14.20 3.10
N SER A 32 -4.14 -14.80 2.12
CA SER A 32 -4.49 -16.10 1.54
C SER A 32 -4.49 -17.28 2.53
N SER A 33 -3.84 -17.14 3.69
CA SER A 33 -3.94 -18.14 4.78
C SER A 33 -5.26 -18.12 5.55
N SER A 34 -6.07 -17.07 5.40
CA SER A 34 -7.39 -16.94 6.03
C SER A 34 -8.56 -17.03 5.05
N ALA A 35 -8.28 -16.99 3.75
CA ALA A 35 -9.27 -17.04 2.70
C ALA A 35 -9.68 -18.49 2.39
N ASP A 36 -10.95 -18.69 2.05
CA ASP A 36 -11.46 -20.00 1.61
C ASP A 36 -10.82 -20.42 0.27
N THR A 37 -10.65 -19.46 -0.63
CA THR A 37 -9.88 -19.63 -1.86
C THR A 37 -8.87 -18.49 -2.03
N ARG A 38 -7.79 -18.72 -2.80
CA ARG A 38 -6.84 -17.65 -3.13
C ARG A 38 -7.49 -16.46 -3.85
N LEU A 39 -8.58 -16.69 -4.60
CA LEU A 39 -9.30 -15.63 -5.31
C LEU A 39 -10.05 -14.68 -4.36
N ASP A 40 -10.32 -15.14 -3.14
CA ASP A 40 -10.97 -14.35 -2.09
C ASP A 40 -9.95 -13.58 -1.23
N SER A 41 -8.65 -13.82 -1.44
CA SER A 41 -7.58 -13.10 -0.77
C SER A 41 -7.22 -11.77 -1.44
N ASN A 42 -6.31 -11.05 -0.81
CA ASN A 42 -5.79 -9.77 -1.28
C ASN A 42 -4.80 -9.86 -2.45
N GLU A 43 -4.33 -11.05 -2.85
CA GLU A 43 -3.27 -11.23 -3.89
C GLU A 43 -3.58 -10.53 -5.23
N ARG A 44 -4.85 -10.55 -5.68
CA ARG A 44 -5.23 -9.86 -6.93
C ARG A 44 -5.27 -8.33 -6.78
N LEU A 45 -5.60 -7.87 -5.58
CA LEU A 45 -5.63 -6.44 -5.25
C LEU A 45 -4.21 -5.92 -5.05
N GLU A 46 -3.33 -6.69 -4.42
CA GLU A 46 -1.88 -6.43 -4.35
C GLU A 46 -1.31 -6.18 -5.75
N PHE A 47 -1.55 -7.10 -6.69
CA PHE A 47 -1.10 -6.97 -8.08
C PHE A 47 -1.55 -5.66 -8.75
N LEU A 48 -2.81 -5.27 -8.57
CA LEU A 48 -3.33 -4.01 -9.12
C LEU A 48 -2.73 -2.80 -8.39
N GLY A 49 -2.59 -2.91 -7.07
CA GLY A 49 -2.10 -1.87 -6.18
C GLY A 49 -0.65 -1.48 -6.43
N ASP A 50 0.21 -2.46 -6.69
CA ASP A 50 1.60 -2.24 -7.08
C ASP A 50 1.70 -1.36 -8.35
N SER A 51 0.87 -1.65 -9.36
CA SER A 51 0.82 -0.85 -10.59
C SER A 51 0.35 0.59 -10.34
N ILE A 52 -0.66 0.77 -9.48
CA ILE A 52 -1.19 2.11 -9.13
C ILE A 52 -0.16 2.91 -8.32
N LEU A 53 0.46 2.29 -7.31
CA LEU A 53 1.55 2.89 -6.54
C LEU A 53 2.68 3.31 -7.48
N GLY A 54 3.09 2.41 -8.38
CA GLY A 54 4.10 2.67 -9.39
C GLY A 54 3.77 3.84 -10.31
N LEU A 55 2.51 4.00 -10.71
CA LEU A 55 2.05 5.13 -11.51
C LEU A 55 2.12 6.44 -10.73
N VAL A 56 1.53 6.49 -9.53
CA VAL A 56 1.47 7.71 -8.72
C VAL A 56 2.87 8.21 -8.35
N VAL A 57 3.76 7.30 -7.94
CA VAL A 57 5.14 7.66 -7.61
C VAL A 57 5.91 8.09 -8.86
N CYS A 58 5.70 7.46 -10.01
CA CYS A 58 6.32 7.86 -11.27
C CYS A 58 5.89 9.27 -11.69
N GLU A 59 4.59 9.57 -11.63
CA GLU A 59 4.03 10.90 -11.92
C GLU A 59 4.60 11.96 -10.96
N TYR A 60 4.61 11.68 -9.66
CA TYR A 60 5.20 12.57 -8.66
C TYR A 60 6.68 12.88 -8.96
N LEU A 61 7.48 11.84 -9.20
CA LEU A 61 8.91 12.01 -9.47
C LEU A 61 9.17 12.81 -10.76
N PHE A 62 8.39 12.55 -11.81
CA PHE A 62 8.50 13.26 -13.08
C PHE A 62 8.22 14.76 -12.94
N LEU A 63 7.21 15.13 -12.14
CA LEU A 63 6.80 16.52 -11.95
C LEU A 63 7.71 17.28 -10.97
N GLU A 64 8.08 16.64 -9.85
CA GLU A 64 8.86 17.29 -8.78
C GLU A 64 10.37 17.37 -9.09
N TYR A 65 10.87 16.49 -9.95
CA TYR A 65 12.31 16.40 -10.26
C TYR A 65 12.62 16.55 -11.76
N PRO A 66 12.22 17.67 -12.40
CA PRO A 66 12.34 17.86 -13.86
C PRO A 66 13.78 17.91 -14.40
N GLN A 67 14.78 18.01 -13.52
CA GLN A 67 16.20 18.04 -13.88
C GLN A 67 16.87 16.66 -13.81
N GLN A 68 16.17 15.63 -13.33
CA GLN A 68 16.73 14.28 -13.21
C GLN A 68 16.57 13.49 -14.50
N ARG A 69 17.56 12.66 -14.81
CA ARG A 69 17.53 11.75 -15.97
C ARG A 69 16.69 10.51 -15.66
N GLU A 70 16.25 9.83 -16.72
CA GLU A 70 15.44 8.61 -16.62
C GLU A 70 16.03 7.59 -15.63
N GLY A 71 17.32 7.25 -15.73
CA GLY A 71 17.94 6.28 -14.82
C GLY A 71 17.91 6.68 -13.34
N GLN A 72 18.01 7.99 -13.05
CA GLN A 72 17.90 8.51 -11.68
C GLN A 72 16.46 8.40 -11.17
N LEU A 73 15.48 8.79 -11.99
CA LEU A 73 14.05 8.65 -11.67
C LEU A 73 13.67 7.17 -11.45
N THR A 74 14.20 6.25 -12.27
CA THR A 74 13.99 4.81 -12.15
C THR A 74 14.58 4.26 -10.84
N GLN A 75 15.77 4.73 -10.43
CA GLN A 75 16.37 4.36 -9.15
C GLN A 75 15.53 4.88 -7.96
N MET A 76 15.15 6.15 -7.99
CA MET A 76 14.30 6.78 -6.97
C MET A 76 12.96 6.03 -6.82
N LYS A 77 12.28 5.77 -7.95
CA LYS A 77 11.03 5.02 -7.98
C LYS A 77 11.21 3.65 -7.33
N SER A 78 12.23 2.90 -7.74
CA SER A 78 12.47 1.53 -7.26
C SER A 78 12.70 1.48 -5.74
N GLN A 79 13.34 2.50 -5.17
CA GLN A 79 13.50 2.63 -3.73
C GLN A 79 12.17 2.91 -3.02
N ILE A 80 11.39 3.85 -3.54
CA ILE A 80 10.12 4.29 -2.92
C ILE A 80 9.07 3.18 -2.98
N VAL A 81 8.92 2.48 -4.10
CA VAL A 81 7.91 1.43 -4.27
C VAL A 81 8.39 0.05 -3.83
N SER A 82 9.54 -0.03 -3.15
CA SER A 82 10.07 -1.32 -2.70
C SER A 82 9.21 -1.95 -1.62
N ARG A 83 9.18 -3.29 -1.57
CA ARG A 83 8.52 -4.06 -0.50
C ARG A 83 8.96 -3.62 0.91
N GLN A 84 10.22 -3.26 1.08
CA GLN A 84 10.75 -2.78 2.35
C GLN A 84 10.12 -1.44 2.75
N THR A 85 9.97 -0.53 1.79
CA THR A 85 9.29 0.75 1.98
C THR A 85 7.80 0.53 2.26
N CYS A 86 7.12 -0.32 1.49
CA CYS A 86 5.72 -0.69 1.73
C CYS A 86 5.50 -1.24 3.16
N ALA A 87 6.40 -2.11 3.65
CA ALA A 87 6.33 -2.61 5.02
C ALA A 87 6.56 -1.51 6.07
N ARG A 88 7.44 -0.54 5.80
CA ARG A 88 7.68 0.60 6.69
C ARG A 88 6.47 1.55 6.75
N VAL A 89 5.83 1.86 5.62
CA VAL A 89 4.62 2.70 5.59
C VAL A 89 3.38 1.98 6.15
N ALA A 90 3.41 0.65 6.26
CA ALA A 90 2.36 -0.12 6.94
C ALA A 90 2.34 0.09 8.46
N ALA A 91 3.47 0.47 9.08
CA ALA A 91 3.57 0.56 10.53
C ALA A 91 2.69 1.68 11.15
N PRO A 92 2.66 2.93 10.61
CA PRO A 92 1.73 3.96 11.07
C PRO A 92 0.26 3.58 10.89
N LEU A 93 -0.05 2.72 9.91
CA LEU A 93 -1.39 2.20 9.65
C LEU A 93 -1.79 1.03 10.55
N GLN A 94 -0.89 0.59 11.46
CA GLN A 94 -1.13 -0.50 12.41
C GLN A 94 -1.67 -1.79 11.76
N LEU A 95 -1.31 -2.05 10.49
CA LEU A 95 -1.92 -3.13 9.70
C LEU A 95 -1.69 -4.52 10.31
N ARG A 96 -0.65 -4.68 11.13
CA ARG A 96 -0.36 -5.93 11.84
C ARG A 96 -1.55 -6.43 12.67
N ASP A 97 -2.35 -5.53 13.23
CA ASP A 97 -3.50 -5.92 14.06
C ASP A 97 -4.82 -5.95 13.28
N LEU A 98 -4.80 -5.60 12.00
CA LEU A 98 -5.99 -5.43 11.15
C LEU A 98 -6.11 -6.49 10.06
N ILE A 99 -5.01 -7.15 9.69
CA ILE A 99 -5.01 -8.18 8.64
C ILE A 99 -5.61 -9.48 9.18
N PHE A 100 -6.56 -10.04 8.43
CA PHE A 100 -7.10 -11.36 8.68
C PHE A 100 -6.09 -12.41 8.20
N VAL A 101 -5.59 -13.22 9.15
CA VAL A 101 -4.63 -14.30 8.89
C VAL A 101 -5.11 -15.62 9.52
N GLY A 102 -4.75 -16.75 8.89
CA GLY A 102 -5.10 -18.07 9.40
C GLY A 102 -4.38 -18.42 10.71
N LYS A 103 -4.97 -19.32 11.51
CA LYS A 103 -4.51 -19.71 12.86
C LYS A 103 -3.07 -20.24 12.94
N GLY A 104 -2.49 -20.67 11.81
CA GLY A 104 -1.12 -21.18 11.75
C GLY A 104 -0.04 -20.10 11.65
N LEU A 105 -0.42 -18.83 11.45
CA LEU A 105 0.55 -17.74 11.30
C LEU A 105 0.83 -17.09 12.66
N MET A 106 1.97 -17.43 13.27
CA MET A 106 2.35 -16.92 14.61
C MET A 106 2.82 -15.46 14.60
N SER A 107 3.31 -14.97 13.46
CA SER A 107 3.71 -13.57 13.29
C SER A 107 3.49 -13.15 11.84
N ILE A 108 3.11 -11.88 11.63
CA ILE A 108 2.88 -11.33 10.30
C ILE A 108 4.22 -10.83 9.73
N PRO A 109 4.76 -11.45 8.66
CA PRO A 109 5.99 -10.97 8.04
C PRO A 109 5.78 -9.64 7.32
N ASP A 110 6.87 -8.90 7.14
CA ASP A 110 6.86 -7.62 6.43
C ASP A 110 6.34 -7.72 4.99
N SER A 111 6.51 -8.89 4.34
CA SER A 111 5.95 -9.13 3.01
C SER A 111 4.43 -9.11 2.99
N ILE A 112 3.76 -9.57 4.06
CA ILE A 112 2.29 -9.53 4.17
C ILE A 112 1.82 -8.09 4.43
N LEU A 113 2.57 -7.33 5.23
CA LEU A 113 2.26 -5.92 5.48
C LEU A 113 2.40 -5.09 4.20
N ALA A 114 3.46 -5.31 3.43
CA ALA A 114 3.66 -4.66 2.14
C ALA A 114 2.52 -4.97 1.16
N ALA A 115 2.18 -6.25 1.01
CA ALA A 115 1.08 -6.69 0.15
C ALA A 115 -0.27 -6.07 0.57
N ALA A 116 -0.50 -5.93 1.88
CA ALA A 116 -1.71 -5.28 2.40
C ALA A 116 -1.75 -3.78 2.05
N VAL A 117 -0.63 -3.06 2.10
CA VAL A 117 -0.56 -1.65 1.65
C VAL A 117 -0.94 -1.53 0.17
N GLU A 118 -0.33 -2.34 -0.69
CA GLU A 118 -0.63 -2.37 -2.13
C GLU A 118 -2.10 -2.72 -2.35
N SER A 119 -2.60 -3.74 -1.65
CA SER A 119 -4.01 -4.13 -1.73
C SER A 119 -4.98 -3.02 -1.32
N LEU A 120 -4.66 -2.25 -0.29
CA LEU A 120 -5.48 -1.11 0.16
C LEU A 120 -5.45 0.04 -0.85
N ILE A 121 -4.32 0.29 -1.52
CA ILE A 121 -4.24 1.25 -2.63
C ILE A 121 -5.19 0.83 -3.76
N ALA A 122 -5.21 -0.46 -4.13
CA ALA A 122 -6.15 -0.98 -5.11
C ALA A 122 -7.61 -0.87 -4.64
N GLY A 123 -7.88 -1.16 -3.37
CA GLY A 123 -9.21 -1.00 -2.79
C GLY A 123 -9.74 0.42 -2.91
N ILE A 124 -8.94 1.41 -2.50
CA ILE A 124 -9.30 2.83 -2.60
C ILE A 124 -9.47 3.26 -4.06
N TYR A 125 -8.63 2.77 -4.96
CA TYR A 125 -8.78 3.03 -6.40
C TYR A 125 -10.09 2.49 -6.97
N LEU A 126 -10.47 1.26 -6.61
CA LEU A 126 -11.70 0.64 -7.11
C LEU A 126 -12.97 1.27 -6.51
N ASP A 127 -12.89 1.77 -5.28
CA ASP A 127 -14.02 2.39 -4.57
C ASP A 127 -14.17 3.88 -4.91
N GLY A 128 -13.08 4.64 -4.96
CA GLY A 128 -13.05 6.10 -5.06
C GLY A 128 -12.31 6.67 -6.28
N GLY A 129 -11.73 5.84 -7.13
CA GLY A 129 -11.01 6.24 -8.34
C GLY A 129 -9.55 6.64 -8.11
N LEU A 130 -8.88 7.04 -9.20
CA LEU A 130 -7.45 7.33 -9.19
C LEU A 130 -7.09 8.52 -8.29
N ASP A 131 -7.93 9.54 -8.21
CA ASP A 131 -7.64 10.72 -7.40
C ASP A 131 -7.62 10.38 -5.90
N ALA A 132 -8.59 9.60 -5.42
CA ALA A 132 -8.59 9.12 -4.04
C ALA A 132 -7.37 8.25 -3.72
N ALA A 133 -6.99 7.36 -4.65
CA ALA A 133 -5.80 6.53 -4.50
C ALA A 133 -4.50 7.36 -4.51
N ARG A 134 -4.42 8.39 -5.37
CA ARG A 134 -3.28 9.31 -5.43
C ARG A 134 -3.12 10.06 -4.12
N ASP A 135 -4.19 10.66 -3.59
CA ASP A 135 -4.16 11.40 -2.32
C ASP A 135 -3.73 10.51 -1.15
N PHE A 136 -4.22 9.26 -1.14
CA PHE A 136 -3.82 8.26 -0.15
C PHE A 136 -2.31 7.94 -0.25
N VAL A 137 -1.82 7.59 -1.44
CA VAL A 137 -0.41 7.25 -1.68
C VAL A 137 0.50 8.40 -1.29
N LEU A 138 0.25 9.62 -1.79
CA LEU A 138 1.10 10.78 -1.51
C LEU A 138 1.16 11.10 -0.02
N ARG A 139 0.07 10.86 0.73
CA ARG A 139 0.05 11.05 2.18
C ARG A 139 0.86 9.99 2.93
N ILE A 140 0.64 8.70 2.65
CA ILE A 140 1.29 7.63 3.43
C ILE A 140 2.77 7.45 3.05
N PHE A 141 3.15 7.79 1.82
CA PHE A 141 4.55 7.77 1.36
C PHE A 141 5.27 9.12 1.54
N ALA A 142 4.64 10.15 2.12
CA ALA A 142 5.20 11.50 2.21
C ALA A 142 6.62 11.55 2.81
N SER A 143 6.91 10.74 3.83
CA SER A 143 8.23 10.66 4.44
C SER A 143 9.28 10.07 3.49
N GLU A 144 8.91 9.04 2.73
CA GLU A 144 9.78 8.35 1.79
C GLU A 144 10.05 9.21 0.55
N LEU A 145 9.03 9.92 0.06
CA LEU A 145 9.15 10.87 -1.04
C LEU A 145 10.10 12.03 -0.68
N LYS A 146 10.04 12.54 0.55
CA LYS A 146 10.91 13.63 1.03
C LYS A 146 12.36 13.20 1.27
N GLN A 147 12.58 11.95 1.66
CA GLN A 147 13.90 11.39 1.95
C GLN A 147 14.63 10.87 0.71
N CYS A 148 14.00 10.98 -0.47
CA CYS A 148 14.60 10.56 -1.72
C CYS A 148 15.73 11.53 -2.11
N HIS A 149 16.93 11.26 -1.61
CA HIS A 149 18.15 11.95 -2.00
C HIS A 149 18.70 11.34 -3.28
N VAL A 150 19.00 12.19 -4.25
CA VAL A 150 19.78 11.79 -5.43
C VAL A 150 21.15 11.39 -4.92
N LEU A 151 21.52 10.11 -5.09
CA LEU A 151 22.92 9.73 -5.03
C LEU A 151 23.56 10.42 -6.24
N GLU A 152 24.41 11.41 -6.01
CA GLU A 152 25.27 11.94 -7.06
C GLU A 152 26.07 10.76 -7.59
N ALA A 153 25.77 10.32 -8.81
CA ALA A 153 26.64 9.40 -9.51
C ALA A 153 27.95 10.17 -9.72
N GLU A 154 29.00 9.74 -9.02
CA GLU A 154 30.37 10.20 -9.26
C GLU A 154 30.65 10.12 -10.76
N ASN A 155 31.14 11.24 -11.31
CA ASN A 155 31.54 11.39 -12.72
C ASN A 155 32.59 10.35 -13.14
#